data_AF-A0AAX2S1J2-F1
#
_entry.id   AF-A0AAX2S1J2-F1
#
_cell.length_a   1.000
_cell.length_b   1.000
_cell.length_c   1.000
_cell.angle_alpha   90.00
_cell.angle_beta   90.00
_cell.angle_gamma   90.00
#
_symmetry.space_group_name_H-M   'P 1'
#
loop_
_entity.id
_entity.type
_entity.pdbx_description
1 polymer ?
#
loop_
_entity_poly.entity_id
_entity_poly.type
_entity_poly.pdbx_seq_one_letter_code
_entity_poly.pdbx_strand_id
1 'polypeptide(L)' 'MQKDLQEIRCKCCKKLLARTKDNQYLEIKCVRCKTLNTFKPTR' A
#
# COMPACT_ATOMS: atom_id res chain seq x y z
N MET A 1 5.60 -22.79 -0.52
CA MET A 1 6.10 -21.49 -0.05
C MET A 1 4.93 -20.55 0.16
N GLN A 2 4.64 -20.14 1.40
CA GLN A 2 3.73 -19.02 1.65
C GLN A 2 4.48 -17.76 1.20
N LYS A 3 3.96 -17.06 0.18
CA LYS A 3 4.45 -15.72 -0.17
C LYS A 3 4.03 -14.79 0.96
N ASP A 4 5.00 -14.19 1.64
CA ASP A 4 4.75 -13.15 2.63
C ASP A 4 3.96 -11.99 2.01
N LEU A 5 2.93 -11.52 2.71
CA LEU A 5 2.14 -10.37 2.27
C LEU A 5 2.95 -9.09 2.49
N GLN A 6 3.07 -8.27 1.46
CA GLN A 6 3.69 -6.96 1.55
C GLN A 6 2.73 -5.97 2.24
N GLU A 7 3.26 -5.24 3.22
CA GLU A 7 2.52 -4.16 3.87
C GLU A 7 2.61 -2.87 3.06
N ILE A 8 1.46 -2.36 2.66
CA ILE A 8 1.32 -1.06 2.00
C ILE A 8 0.93 -0.03 3.05
N ARG A 9 1.80 0.96 3.27
CA ARG A 9 1.66 1.98 4.30
C ARG A 9 1.57 3.37 3.68
N CYS A 10 0.80 4.25 4.32
CA CYS A 10 0.65 5.62 3.86
C CYS A 10 2.00 6.35 3.81
N LYS A 11 2.29 7.04 2.70
CA LYS A 11 3.54 7.80 2.53
C LYS A 11 3.67 8.95 3.51
N CYS A 12 2.55 9.53 3.94
CA CYS A 12 2.50 10.66 4.88
C CYS A 12 2.54 10.22 6.34
N CYS A 13 1.57 9.42 6.81
CA CYS A 13 1.42 9.11 8.24
C CYS A 13 1.82 7.68 8.63
N LYS A 14 2.38 6.88 7.71
CA LYS A 14 2.83 5.49 7.90
C LYS A 14 1.76 4.50 8.38
N LYS A 15 0.50 4.93 8.47
CA LYS A 15 -0.65 4.05 8.76
C LYS A 15 -0.71 2.91 7.74
N LEU A 16 -0.90 1.69 8.22
CA LEU A 16 -1.18 0.53 7.37
C LEU A 16 -2.48 0.76 6.58
N LEU A 17 -2.38 0.63 5.26
CA LEU A 17 -3.48 0.80 4.31
C LEU A 17 -3.96 -0.53 3.76
N ALA A 18 -3.04 -1.44 3.41
CA ALA A 18 -3.37 -2.77 2.88
C ALA A 18 -2.23 -3.77 3.11
N ARG A 19 -2.55 -5.07 2.98
CA ARG A 19 -1.58 -6.17 2.87
C ARG A 19 -1.85 -6.88 1.54
N THR A 20 -0.86 -6.96 0.66
CA THR A 20 -1.04 -7.50 -0.70
C THR A 20 -0.02 -8.59 -0.99
N LYS A 21 -0.41 -9.60 -1.77
CA LYS A 21 0.47 -10.74 -2.12
C LYS A 21 1.41 -10.42 -3.29
N ASP A 22 1.03 -9.47 -4.15
CA ASP A 22 1.79 -9.05 -5.32
C ASP A 22 1.75 -7.52 -5.46
N ASN A 23 2.74 -6.99 -6.18
CA ASN A 23 2.89 -5.58 -6.51
C ASN A 23 1.91 -5.18 -7.63
N GLN A 24 0.65 -4.96 -7.27
CA GLN A 24 -0.38 -4.45 -8.19
C GLN A 24 -0.39 -2.92 -8.21
N TYR A 25 -0.85 -2.33 -9.31
CA TYR A 25 -1.19 -0.90 -9.32
C TYR A 25 -2.33 -0.65 -8.32
N LEU A 26 -2.06 0.14 -7.29
CA LEU A 26 -3.00 0.41 -6.21
C LEU A 26 -3.06 1.92 -5.92
N GLU A 27 -4.27 2.47 -5.97
CA GLU A 27 -4.57 3.81 -5.48
C GLU A 27 -5.49 3.73 -4.27
N ILE A 28 -5.02 4.29 -3.15
CA ILE A 28 -5.74 4.22 -1.87
C ILE A 28 -5.61 5.53 -1.09
N LYS A 29 -6.76 6.10 -0.73
CA LYS A 29 -6.85 7.28 0.12
C LYS A 29 -6.67 6.88 1.57
N CYS A 30 -5.74 7.54 2.27
CA CYS A 30 -5.57 7.31 3.69
C CYS A 30 -6.74 7.92 4.47
N VAL A 31 -7.46 7.10 5.24
CA VAL A 31 -8.58 7.57 6.06
C VAL A 31 -8.18 8.58 7.14
N ARG A 32 -6.93 8.50 7.62
CA ARG A 32 -6.36 9.36 8.69
C ARG A 32 -5.99 10.74 8.15
N CYS A 33 -5.04 10.82 7.23
CA CYS A 33 -4.48 12.09 6.75
C CYS A 33 -5.03 12.53 5.38
N LYS A 34 -5.98 11.79 4.81
CA LYS A 34 -6.62 12.05 3.50
C LYS A 34 -5.70 12.08 2.28
N THR A 35 -4.40 11.84 2.45
CA THR A 35 -3.43 11.67 1.35
C THR A 35 -3.85 10.54 0.42
N LEU A 36 -3.89 10.81 -0.89
CA LEU A 36 -3.99 9.79 -1.92
C LEU A 36 -2.61 9.13 -2.13
N ASN A 37 -2.52 7.82 -1.95
CA ASN A 37 -1.30 7.06 -2.10
C ASN A 37 -1.43 6.20 -3.35
N THR A 38 -0.44 6.27 -4.23
CA THR A 38 -0.36 5.48 -5.47
C THR A 38 0.86 4.58 -5.37
N PHE A 39 0.65 3.28 -5.52
CA PHE A 39 1.69 2.25 -5.55
C PHE A 39 1.68 1.63 -6.94
N LYS A 40 2.86 1.52 -7.55
CA LYS A 40 3.05 0.94 -8.89
C LYS A 40 3.86 -0.34 -8.76
N PRO A 41 3.67 -1.31 -9.66
CA PRO A 41 4.59 -2.42 -9.76
C PRO A 41 6.01 -1.92 -10.00
N THR A 42 6.96 -2.34 -9.16
CA THR A 42 8.38 -2.24 -9.50
C THR A 42 8.65 -3.24 -10.62
N ARG A 43 9.10 -2.75 -11.78
CA ARG A 43 9.58 -3.60 -12.89
C ARG A 43 10.80 -4.40 -12.46
#